data_AF-A0A2E2NCL7-F1
#
_entry.id   AF-A0A2E2NCL7-F1
#
_cell.length_a   1.000
_cell.length_b   1.000
_cell.length_c   1.000
_cell.angle_alpha   90.00
_cell.angle_beta   90.00
_cell.angle_gamma   90.00
#
_symmetry.space_group_name_H-M   'P 1'
#
loop_
_entity.id
_entity.type
_entity.pdbx_description
1 polymer ?
#
loop_
_entity_poly.entity_id
_entity_poly.type
_entity_poly.pdbx_seq_one_letter_code
_entity_poly.pdbx_strand_id
1 'polypeptide(L)'
;MTADRYLKVEQPAATQVSGSGWVCLRCGYNLAGIARDGRCPECGLSVDASRPGGEFRTRPEAFLRRLKRGTILVQLSVLAPVILFVLWVIANVVAGWMLEDVDDSSGWHAVTDVASEVAAGVVLLGVATLALVGWWLVTTRDTEASRPEAGEGSRKATRAGAIALAVGAVFLAALSFVFDLSAVSIGAEAAPEEQPLWQFLTELSLLILFGAGSLTTMIGGALYIHSLGVKMGSRKLMKMATFRAWFCPAVGIGGIIACYVGPLVAVILYYRLLLKTHELLGRVIEMRRVSAAG
;
A
#
# COMPACT_ATOMS: atom_id res chain seq x y z
N MET A 1 12.61 25.51 -27.09
CA MET A 1 12.76 24.09 -26.68
C MET A 1 11.40 23.61 -26.17
N THR A 2 10.67 22.91 -27.02
CA THR A 2 9.21 22.67 -26.93
C THR A 2 8.89 21.26 -26.43
N ALA A 3 8.18 21.18 -25.31
CA ALA A 3 7.78 19.96 -24.60
C ALA A 3 6.46 19.35 -25.12
N ASP A 4 6.29 19.28 -26.45
CA ASP A 4 5.00 18.92 -27.08
C ASP A 4 5.05 17.63 -27.92
N ARG A 5 6.08 16.79 -27.74
CA ARG A 5 6.40 15.68 -28.66
C ARG A 5 6.19 14.26 -28.14
N TYR A 6 5.62 14.07 -26.95
CA TYR A 6 5.29 12.74 -26.44
C TYR A 6 3.81 12.64 -26.13
N LEU A 7 3.06 12.09 -27.10
CA LEU A 7 1.93 11.15 -26.95
C LEU A 7 0.97 11.24 -28.16
N LYS A 8 1.51 11.05 -29.36
CA LYS A 8 0.70 10.55 -30.49
C LYS A 8 1.14 9.10 -30.74
N VAL A 9 0.73 8.21 -29.84
CA VAL A 9 0.74 6.77 -30.16
C VAL A 9 -0.39 6.61 -31.16
N GLU A 10 -0.03 6.59 -32.45
CA GLU A 10 -0.92 6.12 -33.50
C GLU A 10 -1.29 4.68 -33.15
N GLN A 11 -2.49 4.52 -32.59
CA GLN A 11 -3.11 3.22 -32.53
C GLN A 11 -3.25 2.75 -33.97
N PRO A 12 -2.65 1.61 -34.37
CA PRO A 12 -2.94 1.04 -35.67
C PRO A 12 -4.45 0.90 -35.76
N ALA A 13 -5.02 1.22 -36.93
CA ALA A 13 -6.43 1.09 -37.24
C ALA A 13 -6.86 -0.36 -36.95
N ALA A 14 -7.24 -0.59 -35.70
CA ALA A 14 -7.77 -1.85 -35.26
C ALA A 14 -9.09 -1.97 -36.00
N THR A 15 -9.15 -2.94 -36.90
CA THR A 15 -10.39 -3.59 -37.31
C THR A 15 -11.23 -3.73 -36.06
N GLN A 16 -12.25 -2.88 -35.91
CA GLN A 16 -13.17 -2.96 -34.80
C GLN A 16 -14.00 -4.23 -35.01
N VAL A 17 -13.51 -5.34 -34.45
CA VAL A 17 -14.39 -6.45 -34.12
C VAL A 17 -15.38 -5.86 -33.11
N SER A 18 -16.56 -5.49 -33.59
CA SER A 18 -17.74 -5.01 -32.86
C SER A 18 -18.34 -6.06 -31.91
N GLY A 19 -17.51 -6.98 -31.42
CA GLY A 19 -17.86 -8.16 -30.66
C GLY A 19 -17.09 -8.26 -29.34
N SER A 20 -16.88 -7.16 -28.62
CA SER A 20 -16.60 -7.30 -27.18
C SER A 20 -17.90 -7.68 -26.49
N GLY A 21 -18.31 -8.95 -26.62
CA GLY A 21 -19.49 -9.51 -25.97
C GLY A 21 -19.37 -9.28 -24.48
N TRP A 22 -20.12 -8.31 -23.97
CA TRP A 22 -20.27 -8.12 -22.54
C TRP A 22 -21.08 -9.29 -22.03
N VAL A 23 -20.65 -9.94 -20.97
CA VAL A 23 -21.45 -10.98 -20.34
C VAL A 23 -22.20 -10.40 -19.16
N CYS A 24 -23.42 -10.86 -18.94
CA CYS A 24 -24.19 -10.49 -17.77
C CYS A 24 -23.47 -10.95 -16.51
N LEU A 25 -23.20 -10.04 -15.57
CA LEU A 25 -22.47 -10.36 -14.33
C LEU A 25 -23.23 -11.35 -13.42
N ARG A 26 -24.55 -11.52 -13.62
CA ARG A 26 -25.38 -12.42 -12.82
C ARG A 26 -25.48 -13.84 -13.37
N CYS A 27 -25.60 -14.01 -14.68
CA CYS A 27 -25.90 -15.30 -15.31
C CYS A 27 -24.91 -15.69 -16.43
N GLY A 28 -23.98 -14.82 -16.81
CA GLY A 28 -23.02 -15.08 -17.88
C GLY A 28 -23.56 -14.91 -19.31
N TYR A 29 -24.84 -14.58 -19.50
CA TYR A 29 -25.44 -14.39 -20.83
C TYR A 29 -24.72 -13.31 -21.64
N ASN A 30 -24.49 -13.56 -22.93
CA ASN A 30 -23.86 -12.58 -23.83
C ASN A 30 -24.82 -11.42 -24.14
N LEU A 31 -24.54 -10.25 -23.61
CA LEU A 31 -25.28 -9.01 -23.80
C LEU A 31 -24.90 -8.27 -25.10
N ALA A 32 -24.14 -8.90 -26.00
CA ALA A 32 -23.89 -8.35 -27.33
C ALA A 32 -25.23 -8.12 -28.06
N GLY A 33 -25.40 -6.93 -28.63
CA GLY A 33 -26.61 -6.57 -29.37
C GLY A 33 -27.81 -6.13 -28.52
N ILE A 34 -27.75 -6.25 -27.19
CA ILE A 34 -28.80 -5.70 -26.33
C ILE A 34 -28.58 -4.20 -26.12
N ALA A 35 -29.66 -3.42 -26.16
CA ALA A 35 -29.63 -1.99 -25.89
C ALA A 35 -29.02 -1.68 -24.50
N ARG A 36 -28.38 -0.51 -24.35
CA ARG A 36 -27.62 -0.17 -23.12
C ARG A 36 -28.52 -0.04 -21.88
N ASP A 37 -29.73 0.44 -22.10
CA ASP A 37 -30.84 0.54 -21.15
C ASP A 37 -31.66 -0.75 -21.04
N GLY A 38 -31.34 -1.75 -21.88
CA GLY A 38 -31.95 -3.05 -21.87
C GLY A 38 -31.64 -3.86 -20.60
N ARG A 39 -32.36 -4.97 -20.46
CA ARG A 39 -32.18 -5.95 -19.39
C ARG A 39 -31.70 -7.27 -19.99
N CYS A 40 -30.88 -7.98 -19.23
CA CYS A 40 -30.49 -9.34 -19.55
C CYS A 40 -31.74 -10.23 -19.70
N PRO A 41 -31.90 -10.98 -20.80
CA PRO A 41 -33.09 -11.81 -21.04
C PRO A 41 -33.23 -12.91 -19.99
N GLU A 42 -32.11 -13.49 -19.56
CA GLU A 42 -32.08 -14.62 -18.63
C GLU A 42 -32.43 -14.25 -17.18
N CYS A 43 -32.02 -13.06 -16.71
CA CYS A 43 -32.05 -12.77 -15.28
C CYS A 43 -32.55 -11.36 -14.91
N GLY A 44 -32.94 -10.57 -15.91
CA GLY A 44 -33.49 -9.23 -15.74
C GLY A 44 -32.51 -8.15 -15.24
N LEU A 45 -31.22 -8.47 -15.02
CA LEU A 45 -30.20 -7.49 -14.62
C LEU A 45 -29.99 -6.48 -15.75
N SER A 46 -29.93 -5.19 -15.44
CA SER A 46 -29.68 -4.18 -16.48
C SER A 46 -28.32 -4.40 -17.16
N VAL A 47 -28.28 -4.14 -18.47
CA VAL A 47 -27.05 -4.23 -19.26
C VAL A 47 -25.99 -3.28 -18.69
N ASP A 48 -26.39 -2.09 -18.27
CA ASP A 48 -25.48 -1.11 -17.66
C ASP A 48 -24.86 -1.61 -16.34
N ALA A 49 -25.63 -2.33 -15.51
CA ALA A 49 -25.09 -2.94 -14.29
C ALA A 49 -24.11 -4.08 -14.58
N SER A 50 -24.21 -4.72 -15.74
CA SER A 50 -23.27 -5.75 -16.18
C SER A 50 -22.04 -5.17 -16.88
N ARG A 51 -22.05 -3.87 -17.16
CA ARG A 51 -20.94 -3.20 -17.83
C ARG A 51 -19.80 -2.97 -16.84
N PRO A 52 -18.57 -3.41 -17.15
CA PRO A 52 -17.37 -3.04 -16.40
C PRO A 52 -17.28 -1.52 -16.24
N GLY A 53 -17.09 -1.06 -15.00
CA GLY A 53 -17.10 0.37 -14.66
C GLY A 53 -18.47 0.92 -14.26
N GLY A 54 -19.58 0.20 -14.51
CA GLY A 54 -20.93 0.62 -14.14
C GLY A 54 -21.14 0.70 -12.62
N GLU A 55 -20.56 -0.26 -11.87
CA GLU A 55 -20.75 -0.35 -10.42
C GLU A 55 -20.27 0.92 -9.69
N PHE A 56 -19.15 1.51 -10.11
CA PHE A 56 -18.63 2.71 -9.46
C PHE A 56 -19.36 4.00 -9.84
N ARG A 57 -20.08 4.02 -10.97
CA ARG A 57 -20.86 5.18 -11.39
C ARG A 57 -22.08 5.39 -10.49
N THR A 58 -22.65 4.29 -9.97
CA THR A 58 -23.85 4.33 -9.14
C THR A 58 -23.55 4.44 -7.64
N ARG A 59 -22.32 4.14 -7.18
CA ARG A 59 -21.96 4.24 -5.76
C ARG A 59 -22.00 5.68 -5.24
N PRO A 60 -22.32 5.93 -3.94
CA PRO A 60 -22.30 7.27 -3.33
C PRO A 60 -20.95 8.00 -3.44
N GLU A 61 -20.95 9.33 -3.60
CA GLU A 61 -19.70 10.10 -3.80
C GLU A 61 -18.87 10.10 -2.51
N ALA A 62 -19.54 10.11 -1.36
CA ALA A 62 -18.92 10.01 -0.04
C ALA A 62 -18.05 8.73 0.07
N PHE A 63 -18.52 7.61 -0.48
CA PHE A 63 -17.76 6.36 -0.52
C PHE A 63 -16.51 6.49 -1.40
N LEU A 64 -16.63 7.02 -2.62
CA LEU A 64 -15.48 7.23 -3.51
C LEU A 64 -14.43 8.17 -2.92
N ARG A 65 -14.87 9.25 -2.26
CA ARG A 65 -13.99 10.18 -1.55
C ARG A 65 -13.27 9.48 -0.39
N ARG A 66 -13.95 8.58 0.34
CA ARG A 66 -13.35 7.76 1.40
C ARG A 66 -12.25 6.83 0.84
N LEU A 67 -12.51 6.13 -0.27
CA LEU A 67 -11.51 5.28 -0.93
C LEU A 67 -10.29 6.10 -1.40
N LYS A 68 -10.54 7.28 -1.99
CA LYS A 68 -9.48 8.17 -2.47
C LYS A 68 -8.60 8.66 -1.32
N ARG A 69 -9.20 9.11 -0.20
CA ARG A 69 -8.49 9.51 1.02
C ARG A 69 -7.68 8.36 1.61
N GLY A 70 -8.28 7.18 1.72
CA GLY A 70 -7.57 5.98 2.18
C GLY A 70 -6.35 5.66 1.31
N THR A 71 -6.48 5.79 -0.01
CA THR A 71 -5.37 5.53 -0.94
C THR A 71 -4.21 6.52 -0.74
N ILE A 72 -4.51 7.80 -0.44
CA ILE A 72 -3.48 8.79 -0.08
C ILE A 72 -2.75 8.38 1.20
N LEU A 73 -3.49 7.97 2.24
CA LEU A 73 -2.86 7.55 3.50
C LEU A 73 -1.95 6.32 3.32
N VAL A 74 -2.35 5.34 2.51
CA VAL A 74 -1.50 4.20 2.16
C VAL A 74 -0.28 4.64 1.34
N GLN A 75 -0.43 5.60 0.42
CA GLN A 75 0.72 6.16 -0.32
C GLN A 75 1.72 6.82 0.62
N LEU A 76 1.23 7.62 1.57
CA LEU A 76 2.06 8.27 2.58
C LEU A 76 2.76 7.24 3.48
N SER A 77 2.07 6.19 3.91
CA SER A 77 2.68 5.15 4.75
C SER A 77 3.76 4.34 4.01
N VAL A 78 3.67 4.23 2.69
CA VAL A 78 4.70 3.56 1.86
C VAL A 78 5.90 4.48 1.59
N LEU A 79 5.66 5.78 1.39
CA LEU A 79 6.70 6.74 1.06
C LEU A 79 7.46 7.26 2.29
N ALA A 80 6.77 7.45 3.42
CA ALA A 80 7.34 8.02 4.64
C ALA A 80 8.58 7.26 5.15
N PRO A 81 8.60 5.91 5.24
CA PRO A 81 9.79 5.18 5.66
C PRO A 81 11.02 5.44 4.79
N VAL A 82 10.83 5.56 3.47
CA VAL A 82 11.94 5.81 2.54
C VAL A 82 12.52 7.22 2.77
N ILE A 83 11.66 8.23 2.90
CA ILE A 83 12.09 9.60 3.17
C ILE A 83 12.79 9.68 4.53
N LEU A 84 12.19 9.09 5.56
CA LEU A 84 12.71 9.13 6.92
C LEU A 84 14.04 8.37 7.05
N PHE A 85 14.19 7.25 6.34
CA PHE A 85 15.47 6.54 6.25
C PHE A 85 16.58 7.41 5.63
N VAL A 86 16.29 8.08 4.51
CA VAL A 86 17.25 8.99 3.87
C VAL A 86 17.63 10.15 4.79
N LEU A 87 16.64 10.77 5.45
CA LEU A 87 16.88 11.84 6.42
C LEU A 87 17.71 11.36 7.61
N TRP A 88 17.46 10.16 8.11
CA TRP A 88 18.21 9.55 9.20
C TRP A 88 19.67 9.30 8.80
N VAL A 89 19.93 8.77 7.60
CA VAL A 89 21.30 8.60 7.08
C VAL A 89 22.03 9.95 7.00
N ILE A 90 21.37 10.97 6.44
CA ILE A 90 21.96 12.32 6.35
C ILE A 90 22.26 12.89 7.74
N ALA A 91 21.33 12.76 8.69
CA ALA A 91 21.51 13.24 10.05
C ALA A 91 22.72 12.58 10.73
N ASN A 92 22.89 11.27 10.58
CA ASN A 92 24.05 10.55 11.14
C ASN A 92 25.37 10.96 10.49
N VAL A 93 25.39 11.18 9.17
CA VAL A 93 26.60 11.67 8.49
C VAL A 93 26.98 13.08 8.98
N VAL A 94 25.99 13.98 9.07
CA VAL A 94 26.23 15.35 9.54
C VAL A 94 26.65 15.37 11.02
N ALA A 95 25.99 14.56 11.87
CA ALA A 95 26.36 14.43 13.28
C ALA A 95 27.80 13.90 13.43
N GLY A 96 28.18 12.88 12.65
CA GLY A 96 29.56 12.37 12.65
C GLY A 96 30.59 13.43 12.28
N TRP A 97 30.27 14.32 11.33
CA TRP A 97 31.18 15.42 10.95
C TRP A 97 31.21 16.56 11.98
N MET A 98 30.11 16.81 12.68
CA MET A 98 30.03 17.88 13.69
C MET A 98 30.63 17.46 15.04
N LEU A 99 30.61 16.17 15.35
CA LEU A 99 31.02 15.64 16.65
C LEU A 99 32.46 15.11 16.67
N GLU A 100 33.19 15.16 15.55
CA GLU A 100 34.59 14.68 15.48
C GLU A 100 35.51 15.39 16.48
N ASP A 101 35.20 16.64 16.85
CA ASP A 101 35.96 17.43 17.83
C ASP A 101 35.43 17.31 19.28
N VAL A 102 34.33 16.58 19.51
CA VAL A 102 33.73 16.43 20.84
C VAL A 102 34.43 15.27 21.55
N ASP A 103 35.11 15.58 22.66
CA ASP A 103 35.82 14.60 23.47
C ASP A 103 34.87 13.45 23.90
N ASP A 104 35.30 12.21 23.67
CA ASP A 104 34.51 10.97 23.91
C ASP A 104 34.02 10.85 25.37
N SER A 105 34.67 11.55 26.29
CA SER A 105 34.34 11.61 27.71
C SER A 105 33.00 12.30 28.04
N SER A 106 32.42 13.02 27.07
CA SER A 106 31.27 13.90 27.30
C SER A 106 29.91 13.21 27.39
N GLY A 107 29.83 11.90 27.13
CA GLY A 107 28.60 11.10 27.22
C GLY A 107 27.53 11.46 26.17
N TRP A 108 27.81 12.39 25.26
CA TRP A 108 26.87 12.83 24.22
C TRP A 108 26.46 11.69 23.28
N HIS A 109 27.36 10.76 22.98
CA HIS A 109 27.07 9.59 22.13
C HIS A 109 25.94 8.73 22.70
N ALA A 110 25.96 8.43 23.99
CA ALA A 110 24.90 7.65 24.64
C ALA A 110 23.53 8.34 24.56
N VAL A 111 23.49 9.67 24.73
CA VAL A 111 22.25 10.44 24.62
C VAL A 111 21.73 10.46 23.18
N THR A 112 22.62 10.64 22.19
CA THR A 112 22.23 10.66 20.78
C THR A 112 21.73 9.30 20.29
N ASP A 113 22.33 8.21 20.77
CA ASP A 113 21.94 6.86 20.38
C ASP A 113 20.53 6.54 20.88
N VAL A 114 20.28 6.69 22.18
CA VAL A 114 18.95 6.50 22.77
C VAL A 114 17.90 7.40 22.13
N ALA A 115 18.22 8.67 21.89
CA ALA A 115 17.30 9.60 21.23
C ALA A 115 16.95 9.15 19.80
N SER A 116 17.93 8.62 19.06
CA SER A 116 17.73 8.13 17.69
C SER A 116 16.86 6.87 17.64
N GLU A 117 17.02 5.96 18.61
CA GLU A 117 16.23 4.73 18.72
C GLU A 117 14.77 5.03 19.09
N VAL A 118 14.56 5.89 20.09
CA VAL A 118 13.23 6.38 20.46
C VAL A 118 12.55 7.06 19.27
N ALA A 119 13.29 7.90 18.54
CA ALA A 119 12.77 8.56 17.34
C ALA A 119 12.38 7.54 16.25
N ALA A 120 13.20 6.51 16.02
CA ALA A 120 12.90 5.43 15.08
C ALA A 120 11.63 4.64 15.48
N GLY A 121 11.47 4.32 16.77
CA GLY A 121 10.28 3.67 17.30
C GLY A 121 9.01 4.50 17.08
N VAL A 122 9.04 5.80 17.40
CA VAL A 122 7.91 6.73 17.19
C VAL A 122 7.56 6.84 15.71
N VAL A 123 8.57 6.95 14.83
CA VAL A 123 8.38 6.97 13.39
C VAL A 123 7.71 5.70 12.89
N LEU A 124 8.20 4.53 13.31
CA LEU A 124 7.66 3.23 12.93
C LEU A 124 6.19 3.10 13.33
N LEU A 125 5.84 3.52 14.54
CA LEU A 125 4.46 3.57 15.03
C LEU A 125 3.58 4.50 14.20
N GLY A 126 4.07 5.69 13.86
CA GLY A 126 3.36 6.64 13.01
C GLY A 126 3.07 6.06 11.63
N VAL A 127 4.07 5.44 11.00
CA VAL A 127 3.93 4.76 9.70
C VAL A 127 2.93 3.61 9.78
N ALA A 128 3.04 2.74 10.78
CA ALA A 128 2.16 1.58 10.92
C ALA A 128 0.71 2.01 11.19
N THR A 129 0.51 3.08 11.94
CA THR A 129 -0.81 3.70 12.17
C THR A 129 -1.39 4.26 10.87
N LEU A 130 -0.60 5.01 10.09
CA LEU A 130 -1.01 5.52 8.78
C LEU A 130 -1.40 4.38 7.82
N ALA A 131 -0.61 3.30 7.80
CA ALA A 131 -0.90 2.12 7.01
C ALA A 131 -2.21 1.45 7.44
N LEU A 132 -2.41 1.25 8.75
CA LEU A 132 -3.61 0.64 9.31
C LEU A 132 -4.86 1.45 8.97
N VAL A 133 -4.86 2.75 9.24
CA VAL A 133 -5.98 3.66 8.95
C VAL A 133 -6.23 3.73 7.44
N GLY A 134 -5.17 3.87 6.64
CA GLY A 134 -5.25 3.92 5.19
C GLY A 134 -5.90 2.67 4.61
N TRP A 135 -5.41 1.49 4.98
CA TRP A 135 -5.97 0.22 4.52
C TRP A 135 -7.37 -0.03 5.04
N TRP A 136 -7.69 0.39 6.27
CA TRP A 136 -9.04 0.27 6.80
C TRP A 136 -10.04 1.07 5.95
N LEU A 137 -9.69 2.31 5.60
CA LEU A 137 -10.51 3.19 4.77
C LEU A 137 -10.64 2.68 3.33
N VAL A 138 -9.54 2.28 2.69
CA VAL A 138 -9.54 1.71 1.33
C VAL A 138 -10.40 0.45 1.27
N THR A 139 -10.33 -0.37 2.31
CA THR A 139 -11.03 -1.65 2.38
C THR A 139 -12.34 -1.58 3.17
N THR A 140 -12.95 -0.39 3.34
CA THR A 140 -14.28 -0.25 3.97
C THR A 140 -15.38 -0.76 3.06
N ARG A 141 -16.39 -1.47 3.59
CA ARG A 141 -17.49 -2.04 2.78
C ARG A 141 -18.42 -0.92 2.35
N ASP A 142 -18.97 -1.04 1.16
CA ASP A 142 -20.09 -0.19 0.78
C ASP A 142 -21.35 -0.75 1.45
N THR A 143 -21.91 0.00 2.40
CA THR A 143 -23.11 -0.41 3.16
C THR A 143 -24.35 -0.54 2.28
N GLU A 144 -24.37 0.09 1.11
CA GLU A 144 -25.47 0.01 0.16
C GLU A 144 -25.34 -1.17 -0.81
N ALA A 145 -24.22 -1.91 -0.77
CA ALA A 145 -24.05 -3.11 -1.58
C ALA A 145 -24.95 -4.25 -1.07
N SER A 146 -26.03 -4.54 -1.78
CA SER A 146 -26.90 -5.70 -1.49
C SER A 146 -26.28 -7.06 -1.83
N ARG A 147 -25.09 -7.10 -2.45
CA ARG A 147 -24.44 -8.34 -2.90
C ARG A 147 -23.09 -8.56 -2.21
N PRO A 148 -22.70 -9.84 -1.98
CA PRO A 148 -21.35 -10.17 -1.59
C PRO A 148 -20.35 -9.54 -2.56
N GLU A 149 -19.47 -8.68 -2.06
CA GLU A 149 -18.49 -8.02 -2.90
C GLU A 149 -17.37 -8.99 -3.29
N ALA A 150 -17.03 -9.04 -4.58
CA ALA A 150 -15.81 -9.68 -5.04
C ALA A 150 -14.59 -9.05 -4.31
N GLY A 151 -13.71 -9.89 -3.78
CA GLY A 151 -12.53 -9.44 -3.02
C GLY A 151 -12.73 -9.34 -1.50
N GLU A 152 -13.76 -9.96 -0.93
CA GLU A 152 -13.90 -10.06 0.52
C GLU A 152 -12.70 -10.76 1.18
N GLY A 153 -12.17 -11.81 0.56
CA GLY A 153 -10.96 -12.49 1.03
C GLY A 153 -9.73 -11.58 1.04
N SER A 154 -9.48 -10.84 -0.05
CA SER A 154 -8.34 -9.93 -0.14
C SER A 154 -8.46 -8.76 0.84
N ARG A 155 -9.67 -8.27 1.10
CA ARG A 155 -9.96 -7.29 2.16
C ARG A 155 -9.58 -7.80 3.54
N LYS A 156 -10.03 -9.01 3.91
CA LYS A 156 -9.68 -9.62 5.20
C LYS A 156 -8.17 -9.82 5.34
N ALA A 157 -7.52 -10.35 4.31
CA ALA A 157 -6.07 -10.53 4.29
C ALA A 157 -5.32 -9.21 4.46
N THR A 158 -5.70 -8.16 3.73
CA THR A 158 -5.08 -6.83 3.85
C THR A 158 -5.22 -6.26 5.25
N ARG A 159 -6.41 -6.39 5.86
CA ARG A 159 -6.65 -5.90 7.23
C ARG A 159 -5.86 -6.70 8.26
N ALA A 160 -5.82 -8.02 8.14
CA ALA A 160 -5.03 -8.87 9.02
C ALA A 160 -3.54 -8.52 8.93
N GLY A 161 -3.02 -8.33 7.71
CA GLY A 161 -1.65 -7.88 7.48
C GLY A 161 -1.36 -6.51 8.10
N ALA A 162 -2.26 -5.54 7.93
CA ALA A 162 -2.07 -4.21 8.49
C ALA A 162 -2.15 -4.19 10.03
N ILE A 163 -2.99 -5.03 10.62
CA ILE A 163 -3.04 -5.23 12.08
C ILE A 163 -1.75 -5.89 12.57
N ALA A 164 -1.29 -6.96 11.92
CA ALA A 164 -0.04 -7.63 12.27
C ALA A 164 1.16 -6.68 12.18
N LEU A 165 1.21 -5.82 11.16
CA LEU A 165 2.22 -4.77 11.02
C LEU A 165 2.17 -3.77 12.19
N ALA A 166 0.98 -3.27 12.56
CA ALA A 166 0.82 -2.33 13.65
C ALA A 166 1.18 -2.93 15.02
N VAL A 167 0.75 -4.17 15.27
CA VAL A 167 1.10 -4.90 16.50
C VAL A 167 2.61 -5.14 16.54
N GLY A 168 3.21 -5.63 15.46
CA GLY A 168 4.66 -5.84 15.37
C GLY A 168 5.45 -4.55 15.61
N ALA A 169 5.00 -3.41 15.06
CA ALA A 169 5.61 -2.11 15.30
C ALA A 169 5.55 -1.67 16.77
N VAL A 170 4.42 -1.90 17.46
CA VAL A 170 4.27 -1.62 18.90
C VAL A 170 5.22 -2.46 19.73
N PHE A 171 5.28 -3.76 19.48
CA PHE A 171 6.18 -4.64 20.23
C PHE A 171 7.65 -4.32 19.97
N LEU A 172 8.02 -4.03 18.73
CA LEU A 172 9.40 -3.67 18.39
C LEU A 172 9.81 -2.36 19.07
N ALA A 173 8.98 -1.31 18.98
CA ALA A 173 9.26 -0.03 19.62
C ALA A 173 9.31 -0.15 21.16
N ALA A 174 8.42 -0.94 21.76
CA ALA A 174 8.42 -1.16 23.21
C ALA A 174 9.66 -1.93 23.68
N LEU A 175 10.11 -2.93 22.94
CA LEU A 175 11.29 -3.70 23.29
C LEU A 175 12.58 -2.88 23.15
N SER A 176 12.76 -2.16 22.03
CA SER A 176 13.90 -1.23 21.87
C SER A 176 13.97 -0.27 23.05
N PHE A 177 12.85 0.35 23.42
CA PHE A 177 12.81 1.26 24.57
C PHE A 177 13.21 0.61 25.90
N VAL A 178 12.76 -0.62 26.17
CA VAL A 178 13.10 -1.34 27.40
C VAL A 178 14.60 -1.67 27.45
N PHE A 179 15.17 -2.10 26.34
CA PHE A 179 16.60 -2.42 26.24
C PHE A 179 17.46 -1.18 26.41
N ASP A 180 17.14 -0.09 25.72
CA ASP A 180 17.87 1.18 25.81
C ASP A 180 17.86 1.74 27.23
N LEU A 181 16.68 1.74 27.86
CA LEU A 181 16.54 2.21 29.23
C LEU A 181 17.37 1.37 30.20
N SER A 182 17.43 0.06 29.98
CA SER A 182 18.23 -0.85 30.80
C SER A 182 19.73 -0.58 30.66
N ALA A 183 20.22 -0.33 29.44
CA ALA A 183 21.62 -0.01 29.17
C ALA A 183 22.06 1.30 29.86
N VAL A 184 21.22 2.33 29.80
CA VAL A 184 21.46 3.60 30.50
C VAL A 184 21.48 3.41 32.02
N SER A 185 20.54 2.63 32.57
CA SER A 185 20.41 2.46 34.02
C SER A 185 21.56 1.71 34.68
N ILE A 186 22.23 0.82 33.94
CA ILE A 186 23.32 0.00 34.46
C ILE A 186 24.68 0.73 34.32
N GLY A 187 24.72 1.89 33.67
CA GLY A 187 25.95 2.66 33.46
C GLY A 187 26.94 1.91 32.57
N ALA A 188 26.45 1.33 31.47
CA ALA A 188 27.16 0.34 30.68
C ALA A 188 28.44 0.88 29.99
N GLU A 189 29.55 0.88 30.73
CA GLU A 189 30.87 0.47 30.22
C GLU A 189 31.01 -1.07 30.24
N ALA A 190 29.90 -1.79 30.36
CA ALA A 190 29.90 -3.25 30.33
C ALA A 190 30.57 -3.69 29.02
N ALA A 191 31.69 -4.42 29.15
CA ALA A 191 32.38 -5.11 28.08
C ALA A 191 31.37 -5.79 27.15
N PRO A 192 31.68 -6.06 25.86
CA PRO A 192 30.77 -6.71 24.91
C PRO A 192 30.41 -8.12 25.39
N GLU A 193 29.47 -8.16 26.33
CA GLU A 193 28.96 -9.32 27.01
C GLU A 193 27.84 -9.84 26.12
N GLU A 194 27.94 -11.11 25.77
CA GLU A 194 27.13 -11.78 24.78
C GLU A 194 25.66 -11.33 24.88
N GLN A 195 25.12 -10.73 23.80
CA GLN A 195 23.69 -10.46 23.74
C GLN A 195 22.96 -11.75 24.07
N PRO A 196 22.13 -11.78 25.13
CA PRO A 196 21.58 -13.02 25.61
C PRO A 196 20.70 -13.62 24.51
N LEU A 197 20.83 -14.93 24.27
CA LEU A 197 20.16 -15.64 23.16
C LEU A 197 18.65 -15.32 23.05
N TRP A 198 17.97 -15.10 24.18
CA TRP A 198 16.54 -14.78 24.20
C TRP A 198 16.23 -13.41 23.58
N GLN A 199 17.11 -12.41 23.70
CA GLN A 199 16.94 -11.10 23.07
C GLN A 199 16.99 -11.24 21.55
N PHE A 200 18.03 -11.91 21.03
CA PHE A 200 18.16 -12.21 19.60
C PHE A 200 16.93 -12.95 19.05
N LEU A 201 16.47 -14.00 19.76
CA LEU A 201 15.28 -14.75 19.35
C LEU A 201 14.00 -13.90 19.35
N THR A 202 13.89 -12.94 20.28
CA THR A 202 12.75 -12.03 20.37
C THR A 202 12.74 -11.05 19.20
N GLU A 203 13.88 -10.41 18.92
CA GLU A 203 14.05 -9.50 17.78
C GLU A 203 13.78 -10.20 16.45
N LEU A 204 14.34 -11.40 16.26
CA LEU A 204 14.10 -12.22 15.07
C LEU A 204 12.62 -12.57 14.91
N SER A 205 11.94 -12.95 16.00
CA SER A 205 10.52 -13.29 15.97
C SER A 205 9.65 -12.10 15.57
N LEU A 206 9.98 -10.91 16.09
CA LEU A 206 9.29 -9.68 15.72
C LEU A 206 9.56 -9.24 14.29
N LEU A 207 10.80 -9.39 13.81
CA LEU A 207 11.16 -9.14 12.43
C LEU A 207 10.37 -10.04 11.47
N ILE A 208 10.22 -11.33 11.83
CA ILE A 208 9.40 -12.28 11.07
C ILE A 208 7.93 -11.85 11.07
N LEU A 209 7.37 -11.47 12.22
CA LEU A 209 5.98 -11.01 12.33
C LEU A 209 5.74 -9.75 11.49
N PHE A 210 6.64 -8.77 11.59
CA PHE A 210 6.59 -7.53 10.82
C PHE A 210 6.71 -7.80 9.31
N GLY A 211 7.67 -8.64 8.91
CA GLY A 211 7.86 -9.07 7.53
C GLY A 211 6.63 -9.79 6.96
N ALA A 212 6.05 -10.73 7.71
CA ALA A 212 4.84 -11.44 7.33
C ALA A 212 3.63 -10.50 7.22
N GLY A 213 3.48 -9.53 8.14
CA GLY A 213 2.45 -8.51 8.09
C GLY A 213 2.58 -7.61 6.86
N SER A 214 3.80 -7.15 6.56
CA SER A 214 4.12 -6.34 5.38
C SER A 214 3.83 -7.09 4.08
N LEU A 215 4.28 -8.34 3.97
CA LEU A 215 4.05 -9.21 2.82
C LEU A 215 2.55 -9.45 2.60
N THR A 216 1.83 -9.82 3.66
CA THR A 216 0.38 -10.05 3.60
C THR A 216 -0.38 -8.80 3.17
N THR A 217 0.01 -7.62 3.69
CA THR A 217 -0.57 -6.33 3.31
C THR A 217 -0.30 -5.99 1.85
N MET A 218 0.92 -6.24 1.38
CA MET A 218 1.30 -5.95 0.00
C MET A 218 0.54 -6.84 -1.00
N ILE A 219 0.51 -8.16 -0.77
CA ILE A 219 -0.22 -9.13 -1.61
C ILE A 219 -1.72 -8.86 -1.53
N GLY A 220 -2.27 -8.80 -0.30
CA GLY A 220 -3.69 -8.55 -0.07
C GLY A 220 -4.15 -7.24 -0.70
N GLY A 221 -3.37 -6.17 -0.52
CA GLY A 221 -3.65 -4.84 -1.06
C GLY A 221 -3.60 -4.83 -2.60
N ALA A 222 -2.63 -5.52 -3.21
CA ALA A 222 -2.57 -5.66 -4.66
C ALA A 222 -3.78 -6.46 -5.21
N LEU A 223 -4.16 -7.58 -4.57
CA LEU A 223 -5.34 -8.36 -4.95
C LEU A 223 -6.66 -7.57 -4.73
N TYR A 224 -6.70 -6.72 -3.70
CA TYR A 224 -7.83 -5.82 -3.49
C TYR A 224 -7.91 -4.75 -4.59
N ILE A 225 -6.78 -4.15 -4.97
CA ILE A 225 -6.71 -3.20 -6.10
C ILE A 225 -7.07 -3.88 -7.43
N HIS A 226 -6.74 -5.16 -7.62
CA HIS A 226 -7.23 -5.94 -8.76
C HIS A 226 -8.75 -5.98 -8.79
N SER A 227 -9.40 -6.32 -7.67
CA SER A 227 -10.87 -6.29 -7.54
C SER A 227 -11.44 -4.91 -7.84
N LEU A 228 -10.83 -3.84 -7.30
CA LEU A 228 -11.20 -2.46 -7.64
C LEU A 228 -11.06 -2.18 -9.15
N GLY A 229 -10.02 -2.70 -9.79
CA GLY A 229 -9.80 -2.58 -11.23
C GLY A 229 -10.90 -3.24 -12.07
N VAL A 230 -11.40 -4.40 -11.65
CA VAL A 230 -12.56 -5.07 -12.26
C VAL A 230 -13.79 -4.16 -12.16
N LYS A 231 -14.08 -3.67 -10.96
CA LYS A 231 -15.22 -2.78 -10.71
C LYS A 231 -15.14 -1.47 -11.50
N MET A 232 -13.93 -0.92 -11.69
CA MET A 232 -13.67 0.27 -12.51
C MET A 232 -13.66 -0.01 -14.02
N GLY A 233 -13.67 -1.28 -14.45
CA GLY A 233 -13.49 -1.65 -15.85
C GLY A 233 -12.11 -1.36 -16.43
N SER A 234 -11.08 -1.23 -15.58
CA SER A 234 -9.72 -0.86 -15.99
C SER A 234 -8.82 -2.09 -16.14
N ARG A 235 -8.76 -2.66 -17.35
CA ARG A 235 -7.88 -3.81 -17.68
C ARG A 235 -6.41 -3.54 -17.35
N LYS A 236 -5.95 -2.30 -17.52
CA LYS A 236 -4.57 -1.90 -17.20
C LYS A 236 -4.30 -2.03 -15.70
N LEU A 237 -5.23 -1.55 -14.86
CA LEU A 237 -5.07 -1.65 -13.40
C LEU A 237 -5.10 -3.11 -12.94
N MET A 238 -5.98 -3.93 -13.50
CA MET A 238 -6.04 -5.37 -13.22
C MET A 238 -4.71 -6.06 -13.52
N LYS A 239 -4.18 -5.91 -14.74
CA LYS A 239 -2.89 -6.52 -15.13
C LYS A 239 -1.75 -6.06 -14.23
N MET A 240 -1.68 -4.75 -13.93
CA MET A 240 -0.65 -4.20 -13.04
C MET A 240 -0.76 -4.76 -11.62
N ALA A 241 -1.96 -4.89 -11.10
CA ALA A 241 -2.21 -5.40 -9.75
C ALA A 241 -1.84 -6.88 -9.62
N THR A 242 -2.27 -7.74 -10.56
CA THR A 242 -1.93 -9.17 -10.55
C THR A 242 -0.43 -9.39 -10.69
N PHE A 243 0.22 -8.69 -11.62
CA PHE A 243 1.67 -8.79 -11.79
C PHE A 243 2.41 -8.37 -10.50
N ARG A 244 2.02 -7.24 -9.91
CA ARG A 244 2.70 -6.70 -8.72
C ARG A 244 2.42 -7.47 -7.44
N ALA A 245 1.29 -8.17 -7.35
CA ALA A 245 0.98 -9.03 -6.21
C ALA A 245 2.05 -10.11 -5.99
N TRP A 246 2.67 -10.60 -7.07
CA TRP A 246 3.69 -11.66 -7.00
C TRP A 246 5.11 -11.12 -7.19
N PHE A 247 5.27 -10.15 -8.09
CA PHE A 247 6.59 -9.61 -8.41
C PHE A 247 7.18 -8.77 -7.27
N CYS A 248 6.38 -7.95 -6.57
CA CYS A 248 6.91 -7.10 -5.50
C CYS A 248 7.46 -7.91 -4.31
N PRO A 249 6.76 -8.97 -3.81
CA PRO A 249 7.34 -9.89 -2.83
C PRO A 249 8.67 -10.49 -3.25
N ALA A 250 8.73 -11.03 -4.48
CA ALA A 250 9.91 -11.72 -4.98
C ALA A 250 11.12 -10.77 -5.07
N VAL A 251 10.91 -9.56 -5.60
CA VAL A 251 11.95 -8.53 -5.67
C VAL A 251 12.34 -8.01 -4.29
N GLY A 252 11.37 -7.82 -3.40
CA GLY A 252 11.62 -7.37 -2.03
C GLY A 252 12.49 -8.35 -1.26
N ILE A 253 12.10 -9.63 -1.22
CA ILE A 253 12.84 -10.70 -0.53
C ILE A 253 14.18 -10.96 -1.21
N GLY A 254 14.18 -11.14 -2.54
CA GLY A 254 15.40 -11.44 -3.29
C GLY A 254 16.45 -10.33 -3.23
N GLY A 255 16.03 -9.06 -3.21
CA GLY A 255 16.98 -7.95 -3.15
C GLY A 255 17.34 -7.47 -1.75
N ILE A 256 16.82 -8.08 -0.67
CA ILE A 256 17.48 -8.00 0.65
C ILE A 256 18.86 -8.65 0.56
N ILE A 257 18.99 -9.77 -0.17
CA ILE A 257 20.26 -10.47 -0.42
C ILE A 257 21.20 -9.61 -1.29
N ALA A 258 20.63 -8.81 -2.21
CA ALA A 258 21.38 -7.91 -3.11
C ALA A 258 21.51 -6.48 -2.56
N CYS A 259 21.99 -6.32 -1.32
CA CYS A 259 22.32 -5.03 -0.70
C CYS A 259 21.15 -4.03 -0.61
N TYR A 260 19.95 -4.47 -0.20
CA TYR A 260 18.77 -3.60 0.04
C TYR A 260 18.20 -2.85 -1.18
N VAL A 261 18.72 -3.06 -2.40
CA VAL A 261 18.15 -2.44 -3.61
C VAL A 261 16.75 -2.99 -3.91
N GLY A 262 16.49 -4.27 -3.59
CA GLY A 262 15.19 -4.93 -3.84
C GLY A 262 14.01 -4.27 -3.16
N PRO A 263 14.03 -4.10 -1.82
CA PRO A 263 12.97 -3.41 -1.09
C PRO A 263 12.61 -2.04 -1.68
N LEU A 264 13.61 -1.25 -2.08
CA LEU A 264 13.38 0.06 -2.70
C LEU A 264 12.65 -0.07 -4.05
N VAL A 265 13.07 -1.00 -4.92
CA VAL A 265 12.40 -1.27 -6.20
C VAL A 265 10.97 -1.75 -5.98
N ALA A 266 10.75 -2.67 -5.02
CA ALA A 266 9.42 -3.16 -4.67
C ALA A 266 8.50 -2.02 -4.20
N VAL A 267 9.00 -1.13 -3.34
CA VAL A 267 8.29 0.07 -2.87
C VAL A 267 7.91 0.98 -4.04
N ILE A 268 8.83 1.27 -4.96
CA ILE A 268 8.55 2.12 -6.13
C ILE A 268 7.46 1.51 -7.02
N LEU A 269 7.53 0.20 -7.28
CA LEU A 269 6.55 -0.50 -8.09
C LEU A 269 5.16 -0.52 -7.44
N TYR A 270 5.13 -0.75 -6.13
CA TYR A 270 3.89 -0.73 -5.35
C TYR A 270 3.29 0.68 -5.28
N TYR A 271 4.11 1.70 -5.03
CA TYR A 271 3.69 3.10 -5.03
C TYR A 271 3.08 3.53 -6.37
N ARG A 272 3.68 3.12 -7.49
CA ARG A 272 3.10 3.34 -8.83
C ARG A 272 1.75 2.65 -9.02
N LEU A 273 1.45 1.57 -8.29
CA LEU A 273 0.13 0.92 -8.33
C LEU A 273 -0.91 1.81 -7.66
N LEU A 274 -0.58 2.27 -6.45
CA LEU A 274 -1.42 3.14 -5.65
C LEU A 274 -1.69 4.47 -6.37
N LEU A 275 -0.67 5.10 -6.96
CA LEU A 275 -0.83 6.31 -7.76
C LEU A 275 -1.85 6.12 -8.89
N LYS A 276 -1.77 5.00 -9.62
CA LYS A 276 -2.70 4.76 -10.71
C LYS A 276 -4.12 4.54 -10.22
N THR A 277 -4.30 3.85 -9.10
CA THR A 277 -5.59 3.69 -8.43
C THR A 277 -6.17 5.04 -8.03
N HIS A 278 -5.36 5.91 -7.43
CA HIS A 278 -5.76 7.25 -7.00
C HIS A 278 -6.24 8.13 -8.18
N GLU A 279 -5.47 8.15 -9.28
CA GLU A 279 -5.81 8.88 -10.50
C GLU A 279 -7.13 8.40 -11.11
N LEU A 280 -7.35 7.08 -11.16
CA LEU A 280 -8.58 6.49 -11.70
C LEU A 280 -9.79 6.83 -10.84
N LEU A 281 -9.67 6.74 -9.50
CA LEU A 281 -10.73 7.16 -8.58
C LEU A 281 -11.09 8.64 -8.77
N GLY A 282 -10.07 9.50 -8.97
CA GLY A 282 -10.28 10.92 -9.26
C GLY A 282 -11.11 11.15 -10.53
N ARG A 283 -10.78 10.43 -11.62
CA ARG A 283 -11.52 10.52 -12.89
C ARG A 283 -12.96 10.04 -12.77
N VAL A 284 -13.21 8.97 -12.01
CA VAL A 284 -14.57 8.46 -11.78
C VAL A 284 -15.43 9.48 -11.04
N ILE A 285 -14.88 10.13 -10.01
CA ILE A 285 -15.59 11.18 -9.26
C ILE A 285 -15.92 12.37 -10.19
N GLU A 286 -14.97 12.78 -11.03
CA GLU A 286 -15.16 13.92 -11.93
C GLU A 286 -16.23 13.65 -12.99
N MET A 287 -16.18 12.47 -13.64
CA MET A 287 -17.19 12.08 -14.63
C MET A 287 -18.60 12.11 -14.03
N ARG A 288 -18.75 11.70 -12.76
CA ARG A 288 -20.05 11.73 -12.10
C ARG A 288 -20.57 13.15 -11.86
N ARG A 289 -19.69 14.10 -11.50
CA ARG A 289 -20.08 15.49 -11.31
C ARG A 289 -20.60 16.10 -12.61
N VAL A 290 -19.92 15.82 -13.73
CA VAL A 290 -20.36 16.25 -15.06
C VAL A 290 -21.72 15.65 -15.41
N SER A 291 -21.93 14.35 -15.15
CA SER A 291 -23.23 13.69 -15.38
C SER A 291 -24.37 14.14 -14.46
N ALA A 292 -24.07 14.76 -13.32
CA ALA A 292 -25.08 15.28 -12.40
C ALA A 292 -25.46 16.75 -12.71
N ALA A 293 -24.66 17.43 -13.54
CA ALA A 293 -24.86 18.85 -13.88
C ALA A 293 -25.62 19.07 -15.20
N GLY A 294 -25.80 18.03 -16.02
CA GLY A 294 -26.54 18.07 -17.28
C GLY A 294 -27.79 17.20 -17.21
#